data_AF-A0A851AZJ1-F1
#
_entry.id   AF-A0A851AZJ1-F1
#
_cell.length_a   1.000
_cell.length_b   1.000
_cell.length_c   1.000
_cell.angle_alpha   90.00
_cell.angle_beta   90.00
_cell.angle_gamma   90.00
#
_symmetry.space_group_name_H-M   'P 1'
#
loop_
_entity.id
_entity.type
_entity.pdbx_description
1 polymer ?
#
loop_
_entity_poly.entity_id
_entity_poly.type
_entity_poly.pdbx_seq_one_letter_code
_entity_poly.pdbx_strand_id
1 'polypeptide(L)'
;CQIVGCDHQLGSAVKEDNCGVCNGDGSTCRLVRGQYKSQLSASKLDDTVVAIPYGSRQVRLVLKGPDHLYLETKTLQGVKSENSLSTTGSFLVENSSVDFQKFPDKEILRISGPITADFTIKIHYAGVADSSVQFVFYQPIIHRWRETDFFPCSASCGGGYQLTSAECFDLRSNRVVADQYCHYYPENIKPKPKLQECNLDPCPASDGYKQIMPYDLYHPLPRWESTPWTACSSSCGGGIQSRSISCVEEDIQGHISPVEEWKCMYTPKMPVVQPCNIFDCPKWLAQEWSPCTVTCGQGLRYRVVLCIDHRGMHTGGCSPKTKPHIKEECVVPTPCYKPKEKLPVEAKLPWYKQAQELEEGTAVSEEPS
;
A
#
# COMPACT_ATOMS: atom_id res chain seq x y z
N CYS A 1 -42.42 -36.91 21.81
CA CYS A 1 -40.98 -36.66 21.58
C CYS A 1 -40.48 -35.60 22.55
N GLN A 2 -39.40 -35.86 23.26
CA GLN A 2 -38.67 -34.83 24.01
C GLN A 2 -37.49 -34.35 23.17
N ILE A 3 -37.13 -33.07 23.27
CA ILE A 3 -35.94 -32.53 22.62
C ILE A 3 -34.68 -33.11 23.27
N VAL A 4 -33.64 -33.36 22.47
CA VAL A 4 -32.31 -33.73 22.96
C VAL A 4 -31.41 -32.51 22.73
N GLY A 5 -30.79 -32.02 23.80
CA GLY A 5 -29.80 -30.94 23.71
C GLY A 5 -28.53 -31.41 23.01
N CYS A 6 -27.68 -30.47 22.60
CA CYS A 6 -26.38 -30.82 22.00
C CYS A 6 -25.43 -31.52 22.99
N ASP A 7 -25.74 -31.49 24.28
CA ASP A 7 -25.08 -32.20 25.38
C ASP A 7 -25.52 -33.68 25.48
N HIS A 8 -26.34 -34.13 24.52
CA HIS A 8 -26.92 -35.46 24.44
C HIS A 8 -27.86 -35.79 25.62
N GLN A 9 -28.38 -34.77 26.31
CA GLN A 9 -29.33 -34.95 27.41
C GLN A 9 -30.78 -34.74 26.94
N LEU A 10 -31.67 -35.64 27.36
CA LEU A 10 -33.12 -35.56 27.11
C LEU A 10 -33.73 -34.42 27.92
N GLY A 11 -34.48 -33.54 27.26
CA GLY A 11 -35.11 -32.36 27.88
C GLY A 11 -34.16 -31.17 28.06
N SER A 12 -32.90 -31.29 27.65
CA SER A 12 -31.93 -30.19 27.69
C SER A 12 -32.24 -29.15 26.60
N ALA A 13 -32.27 -27.87 26.98
CA ALA A 13 -32.47 -26.75 26.08
C ALA A 13 -31.15 -26.22 25.47
N VAL A 14 -30.03 -26.88 25.77
CA VAL A 14 -28.70 -26.47 25.36
C VAL A 14 -28.53 -26.69 23.85
N LYS A 15 -28.04 -25.67 23.14
CA LYS A 15 -27.85 -25.65 21.69
C LYS A 15 -26.39 -25.44 21.33
N GLU A 16 -26.03 -25.87 20.13
CA GLU A 16 -24.75 -25.50 19.53
C GLU A 16 -24.73 -24.00 19.24
N ASP A 17 -23.56 -23.40 19.38
CA ASP A 17 -23.27 -22.08 18.83
C ASP A 17 -23.20 -22.14 17.29
N ASN A 18 -22.99 -20.99 16.65
CA ASN A 18 -22.88 -20.91 15.19
C ASN A 18 -21.64 -21.65 14.63
N CYS A 19 -20.66 -21.96 15.48
CA CYS A 19 -19.44 -22.68 15.15
C CYS A 19 -19.59 -24.20 15.30
N GLY A 20 -20.71 -24.66 15.88
CA GLY A 20 -20.96 -26.07 16.14
C GLY A 20 -20.42 -26.58 17.48
N VAL A 21 -20.13 -25.69 18.42
CA VAL A 21 -19.71 -26.05 19.78
C VAL A 21 -20.92 -26.02 20.70
N CYS A 22 -21.19 -27.14 21.37
CA CYS A 22 -22.29 -27.21 22.32
C CYS A 22 -22.06 -26.26 23.51
N ASN A 23 -23.04 -25.40 23.79
CA ASN A 23 -22.90 -24.31 24.79
C ASN A 23 -21.67 -23.41 24.54
N GLY A 24 -21.25 -23.27 23.29
CA GLY A 24 -20.14 -22.42 22.89
C GLY A 24 -20.50 -20.94 22.91
N ASP A 25 -19.47 -20.10 22.91
CA ASP A 25 -19.56 -18.65 22.91
C ASP A 25 -19.41 -18.04 21.49
N GLY A 26 -19.24 -18.87 20.46
CA GLY A 26 -19.00 -18.44 19.09
C GLY A 26 -17.57 -17.99 18.79
N SER A 27 -16.60 -18.22 19.69
CA SER A 27 -15.21 -17.77 19.52
C SER A 27 -14.32 -18.69 18.67
N THR A 28 -14.81 -19.89 18.32
CA THR A 28 -14.04 -20.93 17.62
C THR A 28 -14.13 -20.83 16.09
N CYS A 29 -14.94 -19.91 15.58
CA CYS A 29 -15.12 -19.65 14.16
C CYS A 29 -15.30 -18.15 13.90
N ARG A 30 -15.18 -17.72 12.65
CA ARG A 30 -15.43 -16.36 12.23
C ARG A 30 -16.56 -16.29 11.21
N LEU A 31 -17.34 -15.21 11.26
CA LEU A 31 -18.36 -14.92 10.25
C LEU A 31 -17.71 -14.34 8.99
N VAL A 32 -17.82 -15.05 7.88
CA VAL A 32 -17.43 -14.56 6.55
C VAL A 32 -18.70 -14.15 5.83
N ARG A 33 -18.76 -12.91 5.37
CA ARG A 33 -19.86 -12.40 4.54
C ARG A 33 -19.31 -11.51 3.44
N GLY A 34 -19.94 -11.54 2.28
CA GLY A 34 -19.50 -10.74 1.15
C GLY A 34 -20.51 -10.70 0.03
N GLN A 35 -20.23 -9.82 -0.93
CA GLN A 35 -20.98 -9.70 -2.17
C GLN A 35 -20.00 -9.79 -3.33
N TYR A 36 -20.33 -10.67 -4.27
CA TYR A 36 -19.72 -10.72 -5.59
C TYR A 36 -20.66 -10.08 -6.60
N LYS A 37 -20.10 -9.34 -7.56
CA LYS A 37 -20.82 -8.80 -8.72
C LYS A 37 -20.13 -9.34 -9.96
N SER A 38 -20.88 -9.96 -10.86
CA SER A 38 -20.36 -10.36 -12.16
C SER A 38 -19.87 -9.13 -12.92
N GLN A 39 -18.74 -9.24 -13.61
CA GLN A 39 -18.37 -8.28 -14.64
C GLN A 39 -18.44 -8.96 -16.00
N LEU A 40 -19.24 -8.39 -16.91
CA LEU A 40 -19.33 -8.84 -18.29
C LEU A 40 -17.96 -8.71 -18.97
N SER A 41 -17.24 -9.82 -19.09
CA SER A 41 -16.04 -9.93 -19.91
C SER A 41 -16.28 -10.94 -21.02
N ALA A 42 -16.12 -10.52 -22.28
CA ALA A 42 -16.44 -11.32 -23.47
C ALA A 42 -15.61 -12.62 -23.63
N SER A 43 -14.60 -12.85 -22.80
CA SER A 43 -13.67 -13.99 -22.89
C SER A 43 -13.74 -14.99 -21.73
N LYS A 44 -14.57 -14.74 -20.70
CA LYS A 44 -14.61 -15.58 -19.49
C LYS A 44 -15.98 -16.26 -19.38
N LEU A 45 -16.00 -17.58 -19.26
CA LEU A 45 -17.23 -18.40 -19.18
C LEU A 45 -17.70 -18.59 -17.73
N ASP A 46 -16.75 -18.62 -16.79
CA ASP A 46 -16.98 -18.81 -15.36
C ASP A 46 -16.11 -17.86 -14.52
N ASP A 47 -16.51 -17.63 -13.27
CA ASP A 47 -15.64 -16.98 -12.29
C ASP A 47 -15.81 -17.58 -10.90
N THR A 48 -14.77 -17.47 -10.09
CA THR A 48 -14.79 -17.94 -8.70
C THR A 48 -15.38 -16.85 -7.81
N VAL A 49 -16.50 -17.16 -7.17
CA VAL A 49 -17.20 -16.26 -6.24
C VAL A 49 -16.53 -16.29 -4.88
N VAL A 50 -16.36 -17.49 -4.31
CA VAL A 50 -15.80 -17.67 -2.97
C VAL A 50 -15.31 -19.11 -2.77
N ALA A 51 -14.19 -19.26 -2.08
CA ALA A 51 -13.73 -20.56 -1.57
C ALA A 51 -14.12 -20.70 -0.09
N ILE A 52 -14.78 -21.81 0.24
CA ILE A 52 -15.32 -22.12 1.55
C ILE A 52 -14.55 -23.33 2.09
N PRO A 53 -13.68 -23.14 3.09
CA PRO A 53 -12.78 -24.19 3.53
C PRO A 53 -13.48 -25.24 4.39
N TYR A 54 -12.92 -26.45 4.39
CA TYR A 54 -13.32 -27.58 5.22
C TYR A 54 -13.71 -27.17 6.65
N GLY A 55 -14.81 -27.74 7.15
CA GLY A 55 -15.34 -27.49 8.50
C GLY A 55 -16.21 -26.24 8.62
N SER A 56 -16.38 -25.45 7.56
CA SER A 56 -17.30 -24.30 7.56
C SER A 56 -18.75 -24.74 7.77
N ARG A 57 -19.54 -23.88 8.43
CA ARG A 57 -20.93 -24.14 8.83
C ARG A 57 -21.87 -23.01 8.41
N GLN A 58 -23.16 -23.33 8.36
CA GLN A 58 -24.25 -22.40 8.05
C GLN A 58 -23.99 -21.58 6.78
N VAL A 59 -23.50 -22.25 5.74
CA VAL A 59 -23.25 -21.63 4.44
C VAL A 59 -24.57 -21.25 3.82
N ARG A 60 -24.68 -20.00 3.36
CA ARG A 60 -25.82 -19.51 2.61
C ARG A 60 -25.34 -18.59 1.50
N LEU A 61 -25.69 -18.95 0.28
CA LEU A 61 -25.50 -18.11 -0.91
C LEU A 61 -26.84 -17.75 -1.52
N VAL A 62 -26.93 -16.52 -2.02
CA VAL A 62 -28.09 -16.00 -2.73
C VAL A 62 -27.58 -15.31 -3.99
N LEU A 63 -27.75 -15.97 -5.13
CA LEU A 63 -27.54 -15.40 -6.44
C LEU A 63 -28.83 -14.70 -6.88
N LYS A 64 -28.70 -13.46 -7.38
CA LYS A 64 -29.76 -12.72 -8.05
C LYS A 64 -29.25 -12.30 -9.43
N GLY A 65 -29.99 -12.62 -10.48
CA GLY A 65 -29.60 -12.34 -11.85
C GLY A 65 -29.75 -13.55 -12.76
N PRO A 66 -29.37 -13.42 -14.03
CA PRO A 66 -29.54 -14.46 -15.05
C PRO A 66 -28.50 -15.60 -14.99
N ASP A 67 -27.41 -15.41 -14.26
CA ASP A 67 -26.34 -16.42 -14.19
C ASP A 67 -26.72 -17.61 -13.29
N HIS A 68 -25.86 -18.63 -13.26
CA HIS A 68 -26.09 -19.85 -12.49
C HIS A 68 -24.93 -20.17 -11.55
N LEU A 69 -25.26 -20.64 -10.34
CA LEU A 69 -24.27 -21.14 -9.39
C LEU A 69 -23.76 -22.52 -9.81
N TYR A 70 -22.45 -22.71 -9.65
CA TYR A 70 -21.76 -23.96 -9.92
C TYR A 70 -20.84 -24.30 -8.75
N LEU A 71 -20.77 -25.59 -8.40
CA LEU A 71 -20.02 -26.05 -7.23
C LEU A 71 -18.88 -26.98 -7.63
N GLU A 72 -17.67 -26.60 -7.24
CA GLU A 72 -16.50 -27.48 -7.25
C GLU A 72 -16.15 -27.87 -5.81
N THR A 73 -15.88 -29.14 -5.57
CA THR A 73 -15.36 -29.60 -4.28
C THR A 73 -13.97 -30.17 -4.43
N LYS A 74 -13.16 -30.03 -3.37
CA LYS A 74 -11.84 -30.63 -3.25
C LYS A 74 -11.70 -31.28 -1.89
N THR A 75 -11.56 -32.61 -1.87
CA THR A 75 -11.37 -33.36 -0.63
C THR A 75 -10.00 -33.06 -0.03
N LEU A 76 -9.80 -33.39 1.26
CA LEU A 76 -8.49 -33.27 1.92
C LEU A 76 -7.40 -34.13 1.25
N GLN A 77 -7.77 -35.19 0.53
CA GLN A 77 -6.84 -36.02 -0.26
C GLN A 77 -6.53 -35.41 -1.64
N GLY A 78 -7.13 -34.26 -1.98
CA GLY A 78 -6.92 -33.55 -3.23
C GLY A 78 -7.81 -34.01 -4.39
N VAL A 79 -8.78 -34.90 -4.15
CA VAL A 79 -9.74 -35.33 -5.18
C VAL A 79 -10.69 -34.19 -5.47
N LYS A 80 -10.82 -33.81 -6.74
CA LYS A 80 -11.76 -32.77 -7.19
C LYS A 80 -13.03 -33.40 -7.73
N SER A 81 -14.18 -32.82 -7.40
CA SER A 81 -15.46 -33.19 -8.00
C SER A 81 -16.24 -31.95 -8.41
N GLU A 82 -17.03 -32.10 -9.45
CA GLU A 82 -17.75 -31.04 -10.13
C GLU A 82 -19.25 -31.36 -10.05
N ASN A 83 -20.04 -30.46 -9.46
CA ASN A 83 -21.46 -30.68 -9.20
C ASN A 83 -22.28 -29.51 -9.71
N SER A 84 -23.06 -29.74 -10.77
CA SER A 84 -24.05 -28.78 -11.26
C SER A 84 -25.40 -28.99 -10.55
N LEU A 85 -25.90 -27.93 -9.94
CA LEU A 85 -27.20 -27.93 -9.27
C LEU A 85 -28.23 -27.29 -10.22
N SER A 86 -28.97 -28.12 -10.94
CA SER A 86 -29.94 -27.65 -11.95
C SER A 86 -31.37 -27.56 -11.43
N THR A 87 -31.72 -28.40 -10.45
CA THR A 87 -33.09 -28.56 -9.93
C THR A 87 -33.13 -28.31 -8.43
N THR A 88 -34.23 -27.72 -7.94
CA THR A 88 -34.49 -27.55 -6.51
C THR A 88 -34.52 -28.90 -5.79
N GLY A 89 -33.75 -29.04 -4.71
CA GLY A 89 -33.68 -30.27 -3.93
C GLY A 89 -32.56 -30.25 -2.89
N SER A 90 -32.46 -31.34 -2.15
CA SER A 90 -31.38 -31.59 -1.18
C SER A 90 -30.45 -32.65 -1.75
N PHE A 91 -29.17 -32.32 -1.85
CA PHE A 91 -28.13 -33.16 -2.46
C PHE A 91 -27.07 -33.52 -1.43
N LEU A 92 -26.51 -34.72 -1.54
CA LEU A 92 -25.37 -35.11 -0.73
C LEU A 92 -24.10 -34.97 -1.57
N VAL A 93 -23.26 -33.98 -1.25
CA VAL A 93 -22.01 -33.70 -1.95
C VAL A 93 -20.86 -33.91 -0.98
N GLU A 94 -19.99 -34.89 -1.24
CA GLU A 94 -18.86 -35.23 -0.38
C GLU A 94 -19.23 -35.48 1.10
N ASN A 95 -20.41 -36.03 1.41
CA ASN A 95 -21.01 -36.16 2.76
C ASN A 95 -21.50 -34.85 3.41
N SER A 96 -21.56 -33.76 2.66
CA SER A 96 -22.22 -32.52 3.07
C SER A 96 -23.62 -32.43 2.44
N SER A 97 -24.63 -32.11 3.26
CA SER A 97 -26.00 -31.89 2.77
C SER A 97 -26.13 -30.47 2.20
N VAL A 98 -26.38 -30.38 0.90
CA VAL A 98 -26.51 -29.14 0.13
C VAL A 98 -27.97 -28.97 -0.28
N ASP A 99 -28.64 -27.99 0.29
CA ASP A 99 -29.99 -27.59 -0.10
C ASP A 99 -29.93 -26.50 -1.16
N PHE A 100 -30.46 -26.79 -2.34
CA PHE A 100 -30.51 -25.84 -3.46
C PHE A 100 -31.96 -25.51 -3.82
N GLN A 101 -32.25 -24.22 -3.99
CA GLN A 101 -33.55 -23.72 -4.42
C GLN A 101 -33.37 -22.80 -5.62
N LYS A 102 -33.96 -23.20 -6.74
CA LYS A 102 -33.98 -22.42 -7.97
C LYS A 102 -35.33 -21.72 -8.13
N PHE A 103 -35.28 -20.40 -8.28
CA PHE A 103 -36.41 -19.54 -8.62
C PHE A 103 -36.13 -18.84 -9.97
N PRO A 104 -37.14 -18.21 -10.61
CA PRO A 104 -36.95 -17.56 -11.91
C PRO A 104 -35.92 -16.43 -11.92
N ASP A 105 -35.74 -15.73 -10.80
CA ASP A 105 -34.91 -14.52 -10.67
C ASP A 105 -33.75 -14.67 -9.67
N LYS A 106 -33.65 -15.82 -9.00
CA LYS A 106 -32.67 -16.06 -7.93
C LYS A 106 -32.39 -17.55 -7.71
N GLU A 107 -31.19 -17.84 -7.26
CA GLU A 107 -30.79 -19.16 -6.78
C GLU A 107 -30.32 -19.06 -5.32
N ILE A 108 -30.70 -20.02 -4.49
CA ILE A 108 -30.33 -20.06 -3.08
C ILE A 108 -29.68 -21.41 -2.79
N LEU A 109 -28.44 -21.37 -2.29
CA LEU A 109 -27.70 -22.54 -1.83
C LEU A 109 -27.53 -22.45 -0.32
N ARG A 110 -27.85 -23.52 0.42
CA ARG A 110 -27.68 -23.61 1.87
C ARG A 110 -26.97 -24.90 2.24
N ILE A 111 -26.03 -24.80 3.17
CA ILE A 111 -25.35 -25.94 3.78
C ILE A 111 -25.31 -25.69 5.28
N SER A 112 -26.09 -26.43 6.06
CA SER A 112 -26.10 -26.28 7.53
C SER A 112 -24.73 -26.63 8.14
N GLY A 113 -23.99 -27.54 7.50
CA GLY A 113 -22.62 -27.90 7.84
C GLY A 113 -22.53 -28.93 8.97
N PRO A 114 -21.29 -29.28 9.40
CA PRO A 114 -20.00 -28.83 8.87
C PRO A 114 -19.70 -29.43 7.49
N ILE A 115 -19.10 -28.64 6.60
CA ILE A 115 -18.65 -29.18 5.30
C ILE A 115 -17.42 -30.08 5.47
N THR A 116 -17.37 -31.12 4.68
CA THR A 116 -16.40 -32.24 4.76
C THR A 116 -15.33 -32.20 3.68
N ALA A 117 -15.34 -31.17 2.83
CA ALA A 117 -14.35 -30.87 1.81
C ALA A 117 -14.23 -29.35 1.66
N ASP A 118 -13.24 -28.87 0.89
CA ASP A 118 -13.20 -27.47 0.45
C ASP A 118 -14.20 -27.28 -0.69
N PHE A 119 -15.06 -26.26 -0.58
CA PHE A 119 -16.11 -25.95 -1.56
C PHE A 119 -15.73 -24.64 -2.27
N THR A 120 -15.49 -24.70 -3.58
CA THR A 120 -15.28 -23.52 -4.41
C THR A 120 -16.58 -23.22 -5.14
N ILE A 121 -17.20 -22.09 -4.80
CA ILE A 121 -18.39 -21.62 -5.51
C ILE A 121 -17.96 -20.83 -6.72
N LYS A 122 -18.46 -21.24 -7.87
CA LYS A 122 -18.32 -20.54 -9.15
C LYS A 122 -19.66 -20.02 -9.64
N ILE A 123 -19.58 -19.07 -10.57
CA ILE A 123 -20.72 -18.56 -11.32
C ILE A 123 -20.46 -18.79 -12.80
N HIS A 124 -21.43 -19.34 -13.52
CA HIS A 124 -21.40 -19.47 -14.97
C HIS A 124 -22.24 -18.37 -15.59
N TYR A 125 -21.66 -17.63 -16.55
CA TYR A 125 -22.33 -16.51 -17.19
C TYR A 125 -23.35 -17.02 -18.21
N ALA A 126 -24.62 -16.65 -18.03
CA ALA A 126 -25.72 -17.09 -18.90
C ALA A 126 -26.53 -15.93 -19.50
N GLY A 127 -26.33 -14.70 -19.01
CA GLY A 127 -27.11 -13.54 -19.44
C GLY A 127 -26.30 -12.33 -19.92
N VAL A 128 -27.03 -11.36 -20.47
CA VAL A 128 -26.52 -10.04 -20.86
C VAL A 128 -26.60 -9.00 -19.74
N ALA A 129 -27.16 -9.38 -18.58
CA ALA A 129 -27.36 -8.51 -17.43
C ALA A 129 -26.48 -8.97 -16.25
N ASP A 130 -26.08 -8.02 -15.41
CA ASP A 130 -25.26 -8.31 -14.24
C ASP A 130 -25.99 -9.17 -13.21
N SER A 131 -25.28 -10.14 -12.66
CA SER A 131 -25.68 -10.91 -11.50
C SER A 131 -24.91 -10.50 -10.25
N SER A 132 -25.54 -10.72 -9.10
CA SER A 132 -24.89 -10.54 -7.80
C SER A 132 -25.08 -11.75 -6.91
N VAL A 133 -23.99 -12.17 -6.26
CA VAL A 133 -24.01 -13.26 -5.28
C VAL A 133 -23.73 -12.69 -3.91
N GLN A 134 -24.67 -12.83 -3.00
CA GLN A 134 -24.47 -12.59 -1.57
C GLN A 134 -24.13 -13.91 -0.91
N PHE A 135 -23.09 -13.94 -0.10
CA PHE A 135 -22.72 -15.14 0.64
C PHE A 135 -22.45 -14.83 2.11
N VAL A 136 -22.76 -15.81 2.96
CA VAL A 136 -22.46 -15.80 4.38
C VAL A 136 -22.19 -17.22 4.85
N PHE A 137 -21.16 -17.40 5.68
CA PHE A 137 -20.85 -18.68 6.33
C PHE A 137 -19.97 -18.46 7.56
N TYR A 138 -19.92 -19.46 8.44
CA TYR A 138 -19.00 -19.47 9.57
C TYR A 138 -17.81 -20.36 9.24
N GLN A 139 -16.62 -19.77 9.25
CA GLN A 139 -15.37 -20.44 8.97
C GLN A 139 -14.65 -20.82 10.27
N PRO A 140 -14.25 -22.09 10.48
CA PRO A 140 -13.51 -22.48 11.69
C PRO A 140 -12.15 -21.79 11.75
N ILE A 141 -11.77 -21.36 12.96
CA ILE A 141 -10.44 -20.82 13.22
C ILE A 141 -9.51 -22.02 13.43
N ILE A 142 -8.63 -22.26 12.46
CA ILE A 142 -7.68 -23.38 12.49
C ILE A 142 -6.34 -22.95 13.06
N HIS A 143 -5.91 -21.73 12.75
CA HIS A 143 -4.63 -21.19 13.19
C HIS A 143 -4.85 -19.89 13.94
N ARG A 144 -4.13 -19.70 15.05
CA ARG A 144 -4.15 -18.46 15.82
C ARG A 144 -2.74 -18.09 16.27
N TRP A 145 -2.50 -16.78 16.41
CA TRP A 145 -1.31 -16.34 17.11
C TRP A 145 -1.41 -16.64 18.60
N ARG A 146 -0.28 -17.09 19.16
CA ARG A 146 -0.10 -17.28 20.59
C ARG A 146 1.17 -16.57 21.02
N GLU A 147 1.09 -15.81 22.10
CA GLU A 147 2.26 -15.21 22.75
C GLU A 147 3.10 -16.29 23.41
N THR A 148 4.43 -16.20 23.28
CA THR A 148 5.37 -17.10 23.97
C THR A 148 5.63 -16.60 25.39
N ASP A 149 6.22 -17.46 26.21
CA ASP A 149 6.85 -17.02 27.45
C ASP A 149 7.99 -16.03 27.16
N PHE A 150 8.44 -15.34 28.20
CA PHE A 150 9.62 -14.50 28.12
C PHE A 150 10.86 -15.32 27.77
N PHE A 151 11.64 -14.81 26.80
CA PHE A 151 12.98 -15.34 26.55
C PHE A 151 13.90 -15.09 27.74
N PRO A 152 15.03 -15.83 27.84
CA PRO A 152 16.05 -15.56 28.84
C PRO A 152 16.48 -14.09 28.88
N CYS A 153 16.73 -13.58 30.07
CA CYS A 153 17.18 -12.20 30.28
C CYS A 153 18.50 -11.92 29.55
N SER A 154 18.65 -10.70 29.01
CA SER A 154 19.87 -10.26 28.33
C SER A 154 21.12 -10.26 29.22
N ALA A 155 20.94 -10.08 30.53
CA ALA A 155 21.99 -10.13 31.54
C ALA A 155 21.59 -11.08 32.67
N SER A 156 22.54 -11.77 33.29
CA SER A 156 22.29 -12.66 34.44
C SER A 156 22.25 -11.92 35.79
N CYS A 157 22.75 -10.69 35.85
CA CYS A 157 22.78 -9.82 37.02
C CYS A 157 23.05 -8.37 36.57
N GLY A 158 22.87 -7.40 37.45
CA GLY A 158 23.17 -5.98 37.18
C GLY A 158 22.12 -5.27 36.32
N GLY A 159 20.97 -5.89 36.07
CA GLY A 159 19.88 -5.35 35.27
C GLY A 159 19.99 -5.72 33.79
N GLY A 160 18.93 -6.32 33.27
CA GLY A 160 18.77 -6.65 31.87
C GLY A 160 17.32 -6.54 31.44
N TYR A 161 17.03 -7.01 30.23
CA TYR A 161 15.70 -7.01 29.65
C TYR A 161 15.38 -8.37 29.03
N GLN A 162 14.10 -8.71 29.03
CA GLN A 162 13.54 -9.90 28.38
C GLN A 162 12.33 -9.49 27.55
N LEU A 163 12.07 -10.27 26.50
CA LEU A 163 11.02 -10.01 25.53
C LEU A 163 10.15 -11.25 25.34
N THR A 164 8.86 -11.06 25.07
CA THR A 164 8.00 -12.12 24.52
C THR A 164 8.05 -12.13 22.99
N SER A 165 7.67 -13.24 22.37
CA SER A 165 7.41 -13.31 20.93
C SER A 165 6.00 -13.84 20.66
N ALA A 166 5.69 -14.07 19.39
CA ALA A 166 4.44 -14.69 18.99
C ALA A 166 4.70 -15.76 17.93
N GLU A 167 4.08 -16.91 18.15
CA GLU A 167 4.14 -18.07 17.27
C GLU A 167 2.76 -18.36 16.69
N CYS A 168 2.74 -18.80 15.44
CA CYS A 168 1.52 -19.26 14.81
C CYS A 168 1.24 -20.71 15.21
N PHE A 169 0.06 -20.97 15.74
CA PHE A 169 -0.28 -22.26 16.33
C PHE A 169 -1.50 -22.88 15.65
N ASP A 170 -1.38 -24.14 15.25
CA ASP A 170 -2.50 -24.95 14.73
C ASP A 170 -3.29 -25.53 15.91
N LEU A 171 -4.56 -25.15 15.98
CA LEU A 171 -5.48 -25.54 17.05
C LEU A 171 -5.88 -27.02 16.99
N ARG A 172 -5.75 -27.67 15.83
CA ARG A 172 -6.11 -29.09 15.68
C ARG A 172 -4.96 -30.01 16.11
N SER A 173 -3.76 -29.70 15.67
CA SER A 173 -2.57 -30.52 15.98
C SER A 173 -1.85 -30.08 17.25
N ASN A 174 -2.20 -28.92 17.80
CA ASN A 174 -1.53 -28.28 18.93
C ASN A 174 -0.01 -28.13 18.67
N ARG A 175 0.33 -27.67 17.46
CA ARG A 175 1.73 -27.48 17.01
C ARG A 175 1.97 -26.09 16.46
N VAL A 176 3.21 -25.65 16.59
CA VAL A 176 3.70 -24.44 15.93
C VAL A 176 3.83 -24.71 14.44
N VAL A 177 3.27 -23.82 13.64
CA VAL A 177 3.32 -23.84 12.18
C VAL A 177 3.92 -22.54 11.66
N ALA A 178 4.23 -22.49 10.36
CA ALA A 178 4.78 -21.28 9.76
C ALA A 178 3.83 -20.07 9.87
N ASP A 179 4.40 -18.89 10.07
CA ASP A 179 3.69 -17.62 10.27
C ASP A 179 2.61 -17.34 9.20
N GLN A 180 2.85 -17.73 7.94
CA GLN A 180 1.90 -17.54 6.83
C GLN A 180 0.50 -18.09 7.09
N TYR A 181 0.37 -19.18 7.86
CA TYR A 181 -0.93 -19.79 8.16
C TYR A 181 -1.81 -18.92 9.07
N CYS A 182 -1.20 -18.03 9.87
CA CYS A 182 -1.91 -17.10 10.73
C CYS A 182 -2.25 -15.78 10.05
N HIS A 183 -1.72 -15.51 8.85
CA HIS A 183 -2.07 -14.30 8.07
C HIS A 183 -3.39 -14.43 7.30
N TYR A 184 -4.12 -15.53 7.49
CA TYR A 184 -5.32 -15.85 6.73
C TYR A 184 -6.49 -14.88 6.96
N TYR A 185 -6.59 -14.24 8.13
CA TYR A 185 -7.68 -13.32 8.45
C TYR A 185 -7.23 -12.09 9.26
N PRO A 186 -7.82 -10.90 9.01
CA PRO A 186 -7.31 -9.64 9.53
C PRO A 186 -7.42 -9.50 11.05
N GLU A 187 -8.37 -10.21 11.68
CA GLU A 187 -8.53 -10.19 13.13
C GLU A 187 -7.43 -11.00 13.87
N ASN A 188 -6.71 -11.89 13.17
CA ASN A 188 -5.58 -12.65 13.73
C ASN A 188 -4.30 -11.83 13.72
N ILE A 189 -4.25 -10.80 14.55
CA ILE A 189 -3.13 -9.88 14.60
C ILE A 189 -2.00 -10.51 15.41
N LYS A 190 -0.78 -10.54 14.84
CA LYS A 190 0.42 -10.99 15.55
C LYS A 190 0.65 -10.07 16.77
N PRO A 191 0.63 -10.60 18.01
CA PRO A 191 0.89 -9.81 19.20
C PRO A 191 2.24 -9.10 19.09
N LYS A 192 2.31 -7.85 19.55
CA LYS A 192 3.58 -7.13 19.66
C LYS A 192 4.38 -7.70 20.83
N PRO A 193 5.70 -7.85 20.68
CA PRO A 193 6.59 -8.23 21.79
C PRO A 193 6.39 -7.33 23.00
N LYS A 194 6.27 -7.92 24.18
CA LYS A 194 6.30 -7.19 25.45
C LYS A 194 7.72 -7.15 25.98
N LEU A 195 8.16 -5.99 26.44
CA LEU A 195 9.45 -5.78 27.09
C LEU A 195 9.25 -5.78 28.61
N GLN A 196 10.15 -6.47 29.32
CA GLN A 196 10.19 -6.45 30.78
C GLN A 196 11.63 -6.40 31.29
N GLU A 197 11.88 -5.64 32.35
CA GLU A 197 13.15 -5.63 33.07
C GLU A 197 13.33 -6.91 33.90
N CYS A 198 14.56 -7.39 34.00
CA CYS A 198 14.91 -8.62 34.70
C CYS A 198 16.31 -8.53 35.33
N ASN A 199 16.57 -9.43 36.30
CA ASN A 199 17.88 -9.61 36.94
C ASN A 199 18.51 -8.31 37.48
N LEU A 200 17.71 -7.51 38.20
CA LEU A 200 18.11 -6.22 38.79
C LEU A 200 19.08 -6.37 39.98
N ASP A 201 19.28 -7.59 40.47
CA ASP A 201 20.19 -7.84 41.58
C ASP A 201 21.64 -7.52 41.18
N PRO A 202 22.42 -6.88 42.07
CA PRO A 202 23.79 -6.54 41.78
C PRO A 202 24.61 -7.82 41.51
N CYS A 203 25.47 -7.74 40.48
CA CYS A 203 26.37 -8.85 40.18
C CYS A 203 27.30 -9.14 41.37
N PRO A 204 27.54 -10.43 41.69
CA PRO A 204 28.54 -10.78 42.70
C PRO A 204 29.88 -10.17 42.29
N ALA A 205 30.51 -9.48 43.23
CA ALA A 205 31.83 -8.91 43.00
C ALA A 205 32.79 -10.06 42.65
N SER A 206 33.26 -10.11 41.39
CA SER A 206 34.44 -10.91 41.11
C SER A 206 35.57 -10.30 41.92
N ASP A 207 36.02 -11.01 42.93
CA ASP A 207 37.38 -11.00 43.45
C ASP A 207 38.05 -9.61 43.48
N GLY A 208 37.36 -8.62 44.05
CA GLY A 208 37.87 -7.27 44.26
C GLY A 208 37.81 -6.36 43.03
N TYR A 209 37.37 -5.12 43.29
CA TYR A 209 37.41 -3.95 42.40
C TYR A 209 36.62 -4.02 41.08
N LYS A 210 35.29 -3.88 41.15
CA LYS A 210 34.58 -2.99 40.23
C LYS A 210 33.70 -2.06 41.04
N GLN A 211 34.03 -0.77 41.04
CA GLN A 211 33.08 0.26 41.45
C GLN A 211 31.87 0.10 40.53
N ILE A 212 30.69 -0.04 41.11
CA ILE A 212 29.43 0.07 40.35
C ILE A 212 29.44 1.47 39.75
N MET A 213 29.73 1.57 38.46
CA MET A 213 29.71 2.84 37.75
C MET A 213 28.24 3.18 37.47
N PRO A 214 27.84 4.45 37.41
CA PRO A 214 26.47 4.84 37.05
C PRO A 214 25.94 4.25 35.72
N TYR A 215 26.84 3.68 34.89
CA TYR A 215 26.56 3.02 33.63
C TYR A 215 26.23 1.51 33.76
N ASP A 216 26.43 0.89 34.92
CA ASP A 216 26.02 -0.50 35.19
C ASP A 216 24.49 -0.62 35.39
N LEU A 217 23.73 0.45 35.12
CA LEU A 217 22.30 0.53 35.42
C LEU A 217 21.39 0.30 34.20
N TYR A 218 21.89 0.34 32.97
CA TYR A 218 21.08 0.10 31.78
C TYR A 218 21.94 -0.40 30.61
N HIS A 219 21.81 -1.68 30.27
CA HIS A 219 22.11 -2.10 28.90
C HIS A 219 21.12 -1.35 27.98
N PRO A 220 21.59 -0.48 27.07
CA PRO A 220 20.71 0.33 26.26
C PRO A 220 19.88 -0.60 25.37
N LEU A 221 18.55 -0.43 25.43
CA LEU A 221 17.62 -1.25 24.67
C LEU A 221 17.92 -1.13 23.17
N PRO A 222 17.86 -2.24 22.42
CA PRO A 222 17.98 -2.21 20.97
C PRO A 222 16.98 -1.23 20.37
N ARG A 223 17.44 -0.33 19.49
CA ARG A 223 16.63 0.73 18.90
C ARG A 223 16.67 0.69 17.37
N TRP A 224 15.64 1.25 16.75
CA TRP A 224 15.66 1.48 15.31
C TRP A 224 16.59 2.64 14.98
N GLU A 225 17.57 2.37 14.13
CA GLU A 225 18.47 3.37 13.55
C GLU A 225 18.14 3.51 12.06
N SER A 226 18.19 4.73 11.51
CA SER A 226 17.88 4.98 10.10
C SER A 226 19.02 5.66 9.37
N THR A 227 19.24 5.28 8.13
CA THR A 227 20.13 6.02 7.24
C THR A 227 19.53 7.37 6.83
N PRO A 228 20.35 8.32 6.35
CA PRO A 228 19.84 9.54 5.73
C PRO A 228 18.92 9.23 4.55
N TRP A 229 17.98 10.13 4.28
CA TRP A 229 17.10 10.01 3.11
C TRP A 229 17.89 10.06 1.80
N THR A 230 17.48 9.26 0.82
CA THR A 230 17.95 9.36 -0.55
C THR A 230 17.55 10.70 -1.17
N ALA A 231 18.21 11.09 -2.26
CA ALA A 231 17.73 12.19 -3.08
C ALA A 231 16.27 11.96 -3.53
N CYS A 232 15.50 13.04 -3.65
CA CYS A 232 14.12 12.97 -4.10
C CYS A 232 14.04 12.51 -5.56
N SER A 233 13.08 11.62 -5.88
CA SER A 233 12.87 11.13 -7.25
C SER A 233 12.53 12.21 -8.27
N SER A 234 11.99 13.33 -7.81
CA SER A 234 11.52 14.43 -8.66
C SER A 234 11.90 15.76 -8.02
N SER A 235 12.39 16.71 -8.81
CA SER A 235 12.78 18.03 -8.32
C SER A 235 11.59 18.95 -8.05
N CYS A 236 10.40 18.64 -8.57
CA CYS A 236 9.15 19.37 -8.40
C CYS A 236 7.97 18.46 -8.78
N GLY A 237 6.74 18.88 -8.48
CA GLY A 237 5.51 18.19 -8.86
C GLY A 237 5.18 16.96 -8.02
N GLY A 238 5.89 16.76 -6.91
CA GLY A 238 5.74 15.58 -6.04
C GLY A 238 6.66 14.45 -6.47
N GLY A 239 7.61 14.12 -5.59
CA GLY A 239 8.47 12.96 -5.70
C GLY A 239 8.47 12.14 -4.41
N ILE A 240 9.28 11.08 -4.40
CA ILE A 240 9.43 10.16 -3.28
C ILE A 240 10.92 10.06 -2.93
N GLN A 241 11.22 10.05 -1.64
CA GLN A 241 12.54 9.70 -1.10
C GLN A 241 12.41 8.50 -0.17
N SER A 242 13.48 7.72 -0.07
CA SER A 242 13.52 6.47 0.68
C SER A 242 14.73 6.41 1.61
N ARG A 243 14.69 5.56 2.63
CA ARG A 243 15.84 5.27 3.50
C ARG A 243 15.77 3.83 4.00
N SER A 244 16.91 3.32 4.46
CA SER A 244 16.99 2.02 5.13
C SER A 244 16.95 2.19 6.65
N ILE A 245 16.41 1.18 7.34
CA ILE A 245 16.30 1.12 8.79
C ILE A 245 16.87 -0.23 9.24
N SER A 246 17.64 -0.21 10.32
CA SER A 246 18.20 -1.40 10.97
C SER A 246 17.98 -1.34 12.47
N CYS A 247 17.78 -2.50 13.10
CA CYS A 247 17.80 -2.61 14.55
C CYS A 247 19.25 -2.61 15.02
N VAL A 248 19.60 -1.75 15.97
CA VAL A 248 20.97 -1.62 16.49
C VAL A 248 20.98 -1.68 18.00
N GLU A 249 22.06 -2.21 18.55
CA GLU A 249 22.35 -2.23 19.99
C GLU A 249 23.65 -1.48 20.22
N GLU A 250 23.69 -0.68 21.28
CA GLU A 250 24.86 0.11 21.66
C GLU A 250 25.58 -0.60 22.79
N ASP A 251 26.88 -0.85 22.64
CA ASP A 251 27.65 -1.48 23.70
C ASP A 251 28.05 -0.48 24.79
N ILE A 252 28.67 -1.00 25.86
CA ILE A 252 29.17 -0.19 26.99
C ILE A 252 30.26 0.82 26.59
N GLN A 253 30.88 0.67 25.42
CA GLN A 253 31.90 1.57 24.87
C GLN A 253 31.28 2.60 23.90
N GLY A 254 29.96 2.57 23.70
CA GLY A 254 29.22 3.43 22.78
C GLY A 254 29.29 2.98 21.32
N HIS A 255 29.75 1.76 21.04
CA HIS A 255 29.77 1.20 19.70
C HIS A 255 28.38 0.70 19.31
N ILE A 256 27.88 1.20 18.18
CA ILE A 256 26.58 0.83 17.63
C ILE A 256 26.79 -0.32 16.65
N SER A 257 26.17 -1.47 16.92
CA SER A 257 26.23 -2.66 16.06
C SER A 257 24.84 -3.09 15.61
N PRO A 258 24.68 -3.58 14.36
CA PRO A 258 23.41 -4.12 13.90
C PRO A 258 23.10 -5.44 14.61
N VAL A 259 21.85 -5.59 15.04
CA VAL A 259 21.36 -6.79 15.72
C VAL A 259 20.09 -7.31 15.03
N GLU A 260 19.59 -8.46 15.48
CA GLU A 260 18.42 -9.07 14.89
C GLU A 260 17.18 -8.17 15.03
N GLU A 261 16.39 -8.11 13.95
CA GLU A 261 15.26 -7.20 13.83
C GLU A 261 14.20 -7.37 14.92
N TRP A 262 14.00 -8.59 15.41
CA TRP A 262 13.01 -8.92 16.43
C TRP A 262 13.28 -8.20 17.76
N LYS A 263 14.53 -7.85 18.06
CA LYS A 263 14.92 -7.14 19.29
C LYS A 263 14.33 -5.73 19.37
N CYS A 264 14.01 -5.10 18.23
CA CYS A 264 13.41 -3.75 18.17
C CYS A 264 11.89 -3.78 17.94
N MET A 265 11.26 -4.94 17.75
CA MET A 265 9.82 -5.04 17.39
C MET A 265 8.86 -4.59 18.50
N TYR A 266 9.36 -4.35 19.71
CA TYR A 266 8.60 -3.73 20.80
C TYR A 266 8.27 -2.25 20.51
N THR A 267 9.06 -1.57 19.64
CA THR A 267 8.81 -0.21 19.16
C THR A 267 8.39 -0.18 17.69
N PRO A 268 7.55 0.78 17.27
CA PRO A 268 7.13 0.90 15.88
C PRO A 268 8.32 1.23 14.98
N LYS A 269 8.43 0.52 13.84
CA LYS A 269 9.39 0.84 12.79
C LYS A 269 9.14 2.25 12.27
N MET A 270 10.22 3.00 12.04
CA MET A 270 10.13 4.30 11.41
C MET A 270 9.71 4.19 9.93
N PRO A 271 9.17 5.26 9.31
CA PRO A 271 8.86 5.26 7.88
C PRO A 271 10.13 5.11 7.02
N VAL A 272 10.06 4.22 6.03
CA VAL A 272 11.13 3.98 5.03
C VAL A 272 10.96 4.80 3.76
N VAL A 273 9.80 5.40 3.54
CA VAL A 273 9.44 6.17 2.34
C VAL A 273 8.65 7.40 2.75
N GLN A 274 8.94 8.55 2.14
CA GLN A 274 8.16 9.76 2.35
C GLN A 274 8.08 10.63 1.08
N PRO A 275 7.00 11.43 0.93
CA PRO A 275 6.91 12.40 -0.16
C PRO A 275 7.94 13.53 0.00
N CYS A 276 8.41 14.05 -1.12
CA CYS A 276 9.34 15.18 -1.19
C CYS A 276 9.01 16.06 -2.40
N ASN A 277 9.49 17.31 -2.40
CA ASN A 277 9.34 18.27 -3.51
C ASN A 277 7.90 18.39 -4.05
N ILE A 278 6.93 18.50 -3.13
CA ILE A 278 5.49 18.62 -3.42
C ILE A 278 5.07 19.98 -4.00
N PHE A 279 6.03 20.87 -4.27
CA PHE A 279 5.76 22.18 -4.87
C PHE A 279 5.58 22.07 -6.39
N ASP A 280 4.82 23.02 -6.96
CA ASP A 280 4.59 23.07 -8.40
C ASP A 280 5.88 23.19 -9.20
N CYS A 281 5.93 22.50 -10.34
CA CYS A 281 7.00 22.67 -11.31
C CYS A 281 6.98 24.05 -11.97
N PRO A 282 8.16 24.57 -12.37
CA PRO A 282 8.24 25.87 -13.01
C PRO A 282 7.44 25.91 -14.32
N LYS A 283 6.74 27.03 -14.55
CA LYS A 283 5.84 27.23 -15.68
C LYS A 283 6.23 28.47 -16.48
N TRP A 284 5.91 28.45 -17.77
CA TRP A 284 6.08 29.63 -18.61
C TRP A 284 5.01 30.67 -18.29
N LEU A 285 5.46 31.88 -17.95
CA LEU A 285 4.63 33.08 -17.83
C LEU A 285 4.90 33.96 -19.05
N ALA A 286 3.88 34.14 -19.88
CA ALA A 286 3.90 35.10 -20.98
C ALA A 286 3.37 36.44 -20.49
N GLN A 287 4.17 37.49 -20.64
CA GLN A 287 3.73 38.86 -20.36
C GLN A 287 2.84 39.41 -21.48
N GLU A 288 2.32 40.61 -21.25
CA GLU A 288 1.53 41.34 -22.24
C GLU A 288 2.34 41.59 -23.53
N TRP A 289 1.62 41.63 -24.63
CA TRP A 289 2.19 41.97 -25.93
C TRP A 289 2.57 43.45 -25.99
N SER A 290 3.69 43.74 -26.63
CA SER A 290 4.06 45.09 -27.02
C SER A 290 3.04 45.67 -28.00
N PRO A 291 3.00 47.00 -28.16
CA PRO A 291 2.38 47.62 -29.32
C PRO A 291 2.92 47.02 -30.64
N CYS A 292 2.11 47.10 -31.69
CA CYS A 292 2.51 46.67 -33.03
C CYS A 292 3.69 47.54 -33.51
N THR A 293 4.67 46.95 -34.19
CA THR A 293 5.86 47.66 -34.71
C THR A 293 5.52 48.75 -35.71
N VAL A 294 4.33 48.65 -36.33
CA VAL A 294 3.82 49.60 -37.31
C VAL A 294 2.60 50.31 -36.75
N THR A 295 2.36 51.53 -37.21
CA THR A 295 1.14 52.30 -36.91
C THR A 295 0.08 52.16 -38.01
N CYS A 296 0.36 51.39 -39.06
CA CYS A 296 -0.55 51.12 -40.18
C CYS A 296 -0.26 49.72 -40.77
N GLY A 297 -1.27 49.04 -41.32
CA GLY A 297 -1.10 47.79 -42.05
C GLY A 297 -0.60 46.60 -41.21
N GLN A 298 0.16 45.70 -41.82
CA GLN A 298 0.70 44.49 -41.19
C GLN A 298 2.04 44.79 -40.50
N GLY A 299 2.20 44.32 -39.27
CA GLY A 299 3.45 44.38 -38.52
C GLY A 299 3.60 43.22 -37.54
N LEU A 300 4.53 43.36 -36.61
CA LEU A 300 4.82 42.36 -35.60
C LEU A 300 4.63 42.95 -34.20
N ARG A 301 4.24 42.12 -33.24
CA ARG A 301 4.29 42.44 -31.82
C ARG A 301 5.13 41.41 -31.08
N TYR A 302 5.79 41.85 -30.02
CA TYR A 302 6.71 41.03 -29.22
C TYR A 302 6.21 40.93 -27.79
N ARG A 303 6.56 39.86 -27.08
CA ARG A 303 6.32 39.76 -25.64
C ARG A 303 7.49 39.11 -24.93
N VAL A 304 7.62 39.41 -23.65
CA VAL A 304 8.57 38.74 -22.77
C VAL A 304 7.94 37.45 -22.26
N VAL A 305 8.68 36.36 -22.31
CA VAL A 305 8.26 35.04 -21.79
C VAL A 305 9.30 34.60 -20.78
N LEU A 306 8.88 34.46 -19.52
CA LEU A 306 9.72 34.12 -18.38
C LEU A 306 9.38 32.72 -17.89
N CYS A 307 10.39 31.93 -17.51
CA CYS A 307 10.15 30.68 -16.78
C CYS A 307 10.16 31.00 -15.28
N ILE A 308 9.03 30.81 -14.61
CA ILE A 308 8.86 31.14 -13.19
C ILE A 308 8.69 29.89 -12.35
N ASP A 309 9.34 29.84 -11.20
CA ASP A 309 9.17 28.75 -10.23
C ASP A 309 7.96 28.99 -9.30
N HIS A 310 7.76 28.06 -8.36
CA HIS A 310 6.70 28.15 -7.35
C HIS A 310 6.83 29.36 -6.40
N ARG A 311 7.97 30.06 -6.37
CA ARG A 311 8.22 31.29 -5.59
C ARG A 311 8.03 32.56 -6.44
N GLY A 312 7.69 32.41 -7.72
CA GLY A 312 7.56 33.52 -8.66
C GLY A 312 8.90 34.07 -9.15
N MET A 313 10.00 33.35 -8.95
CA MET A 313 11.34 33.79 -9.34
C MET A 313 11.68 33.27 -10.74
N HIS A 314 12.34 34.10 -11.56
CA HIS A 314 12.79 33.68 -12.88
C HIS A 314 13.90 32.63 -12.75
N THR A 315 13.68 31.45 -13.33
CA THR A 315 14.59 30.29 -13.25
C THR A 315 14.65 29.52 -14.57
N GLY A 316 15.49 28.50 -14.65
CA GLY A 316 15.48 27.50 -15.72
C GLY A 316 14.53 26.33 -15.43
N GLY A 317 14.43 25.37 -16.36
CA GLY A 317 13.72 24.10 -16.13
C GLY A 317 12.31 24.00 -16.71
N CYS A 318 11.77 25.05 -17.31
CA CYS A 318 10.56 24.94 -18.12
C CYS A 318 10.82 24.20 -19.44
N SER A 319 9.89 23.34 -19.84
CA SER A 319 10.02 22.57 -21.08
C SER A 319 10.01 23.48 -22.32
N PRO A 320 10.97 23.36 -23.25
CA PRO A 320 11.02 24.19 -24.45
C PRO A 320 9.82 23.96 -25.38
N LYS A 321 9.18 22.77 -25.31
CA LYS A 321 8.02 22.41 -26.14
C LYS A 321 6.77 23.23 -25.81
N THR A 322 6.64 23.66 -24.56
CA THR A 322 5.49 24.45 -24.08
C THR A 322 5.78 25.95 -24.06
N LYS A 323 6.93 26.39 -24.59
CA LYS A 323 7.33 27.80 -24.58
C LYS A 323 6.38 28.63 -25.46
N PRO A 324 5.66 29.61 -24.91
CA PRO A 324 4.80 30.50 -25.68
C PRO A 324 5.59 31.28 -26.74
N HIS A 325 4.97 31.57 -27.88
CA HIS A 325 5.59 32.38 -28.94
C HIS A 325 5.98 33.76 -28.43
N ILE A 326 7.19 34.21 -28.73
CA ILE A 326 7.70 35.54 -28.36
C ILE A 326 7.36 36.63 -29.39
N LYS A 327 6.87 36.23 -30.57
CA LYS A 327 6.52 37.11 -31.69
C LYS A 327 5.21 36.65 -32.33
N GLU A 328 4.40 37.60 -32.77
CA GLU A 328 3.13 37.36 -33.47
C GLU A 328 2.87 38.48 -34.49
N GLU A 329 2.14 38.15 -35.55
CA GLU A 329 1.66 39.13 -36.53
C GLU A 329 0.51 39.97 -35.96
N CYS A 330 0.54 41.26 -36.23
CA CYS A 330 -0.53 42.20 -35.87
C CYS A 330 -0.94 43.00 -37.10
N VAL A 331 -2.22 43.33 -37.18
CA VAL A 331 -2.79 44.18 -38.24
C VAL A 331 -3.39 45.41 -37.59
N VAL A 332 -2.81 46.57 -37.89
CA VAL A 332 -3.36 47.86 -37.50
C VAL A 332 -4.42 48.26 -38.53
N PRO A 333 -5.66 48.58 -38.13
CA PRO A 333 -6.74 48.90 -39.06
C PRO A 333 -6.47 50.09 -39.99
N THR A 334 -5.50 50.94 -39.64
CA THR A 334 -5.08 52.08 -40.45
C THR A 334 -4.33 51.62 -41.70
N PRO A 335 -4.76 51.97 -42.93
CA PRO A 335 -4.05 51.60 -44.15
C PRO A 335 -2.75 52.41 -44.31
N CYS A 336 -1.66 51.75 -44.71
CA CYS A 336 -0.41 52.43 -45.02
C CYS A 336 -0.46 53.08 -46.40
N TYR A 337 -0.25 54.39 -46.47
CA TYR A 337 -0.03 55.11 -47.71
C TYR A 337 1.46 55.34 -47.92
N LYS A 338 2.01 54.91 -49.06
CA LYS A 338 3.40 55.20 -49.41
C LYS A 338 3.58 56.73 -49.52
N PRO A 339 4.50 57.35 -48.77
CA PRO A 339 4.88 58.73 -49.05
C PRO A 339 5.45 58.80 -50.46
N LYS A 340 4.99 59.75 -51.27
CA LYS A 340 5.65 60.10 -52.54
C LYS A 340 7.07 60.52 -52.21
N GLU A 341 8.05 59.83 -52.80
CA GLU A 341 9.47 60.18 -52.73
C GLU A 341 9.65 61.67 -53.03
N LYS A 342 10.10 62.43 -52.04
CA LYS A 342 10.74 63.71 -52.29
C LYS A 342 12.24 63.46 -52.29
N LEU A 343 12.82 63.81 -53.45
CA LEU A 343 14.23 63.81 -53.81
C LEU A 343 15.15 64.41 -52.71
N PRO A 344 16.43 64.03 -52.69
CA PRO A 344 17.29 64.08 -51.51
C PRO A 344 17.71 65.51 -51.17
N VAL A 345 17.59 65.90 -49.89
CA VAL A 345 18.27 67.08 -49.36
C VAL A 345 19.63 66.63 -48.83
N GLU A 346 20.65 67.26 -49.40
CA GLU A 346 22.07 67.00 -49.22
C GLU A 346 22.53 67.03 -47.76
N ALA A 347 23.47 66.14 -47.47
CA ALA A 347 24.17 66.04 -46.20
C ALA A 347 25.00 67.29 -45.91
N LYS A 348 24.94 67.77 -44.67
CA LYS A 348 26.06 68.50 -44.04
C LYS A 348 26.51 67.75 -42.80
N LEU A 349 27.66 67.09 -42.92
CA LEU A 349 28.54 66.75 -41.79
C LEU A 349 29.36 67.99 -41.43
N PRO A 350 29.56 68.28 -40.13
CA PRO A 350 30.92 68.51 -39.68
C PRO A 350 31.18 68.10 -38.22
N TRP A 351 32.15 67.20 -38.01
CA TRP A 351 33.42 67.47 -37.32
C TRP A 351 34.07 66.17 -36.84
N TYR A 352 34.93 65.64 -37.70
CA TYR A 352 35.99 64.71 -37.32
C TYR A 352 37.09 65.53 -36.64
N LYS A 353 37.34 65.30 -35.35
CA LYS A 353 38.64 65.41 -34.68
C LYS A 353 38.49 65.09 -33.20
N GLN A 354 38.69 63.82 -32.87
CA GLN A 354 39.47 63.34 -31.72
C GLN A 354 39.46 61.81 -31.74
N ALA A 355 40.18 61.26 -32.72
CA ALA A 355 40.79 59.95 -32.62
C ALA A 355 42.28 60.18 -32.84
N GLN A 356 43.05 60.18 -31.74
CA GLN A 356 44.47 59.82 -31.63
C GLN A 356 45.02 60.31 -30.29
N GLU A 357 44.87 59.46 -29.27
CA GLU A 357 45.90 59.16 -28.26
C GLU A 357 45.34 58.06 -27.35
N LEU A 358 45.57 56.82 -27.78
CA LEU A 358 45.67 55.55 -27.02
C LEU A 358 45.34 54.38 -27.97
N GLU A 359 46.13 54.29 -29.05
CA GLU A 359 46.49 53.00 -29.64
C GLU A 359 47.94 52.68 -29.24
N GLU A 360 48.23 51.38 -29.17
CA GLU A 360 49.51 50.68 -28.92
C GLU A 360 49.85 50.46 -27.43
N GLY A 361 50.01 49.24 -26.92
CA GLY A 361 49.97 47.87 -27.44
C GLY A 361 49.73 46.94 -26.22
N THR A 362 49.49 45.64 -26.31
CA THR A 362 50.18 44.64 -27.13
C THR A 362 49.34 43.36 -27.17
N ALA A 363 49.32 42.74 -28.34
CA ALA A 363 48.90 41.36 -28.53
C ALA A 363 50.05 40.41 -28.17
N VAL A 364 49.75 39.29 -27.49
CA VAL A 364 50.53 38.04 -27.60
C VAL A 364 49.54 36.84 -27.51
N SER A 365 49.54 36.06 -28.60
CA SER A 365 49.04 34.68 -28.79
C SER A 365 49.63 33.74 -27.70
N GLU A 366 49.09 32.60 -27.28
CA GLU A 366 48.67 31.42 -28.05
C GLU A 366 48.22 30.33 -27.04
N GLU A 367 47.42 29.35 -27.50
CA GLU A 367 46.76 28.22 -26.81
C GLU A 367 47.72 27.13 -26.21
N PRO A 368 47.30 25.87 -25.99
CA PRO A 368 46.50 25.29 -24.91
C PRO A 368 47.23 24.18 -24.11
N SER A 369 46.63 23.70 -23.02
CA SER A 369 46.65 22.28 -22.57
C SER A 369 45.52 22.02 -21.58
#